data_AF-A0AAP0EYD3-F1
#
_entry.id   AF-A0AAP0EYD3-F1
#
_cell.length_a   1.000
_cell.length_b   1.000
_cell.length_c   1.000
_cell.angle_alpha   90.00
_cell.angle_beta   90.00
_cell.angle_gamma   90.00
#
_symmetry.space_group_name_H-M   'P 1'
#
loop_
_entity.id
_entity.type
_entity.pdbx_description
1 polymer ?
#
loop_
_entity_poly.entity_id
_entity_poly.type
_entity_poly.pdbx_seq_one_letter_code
_entity_poly.pdbx_strand_id
1 'polypeptide(L)'
;MKFGKSLSTQIEETLPEWRDKFLSYKDLKKKLNLIDGGERPSKRRRVEDSSGGEASSGAMTEEENDFITLLEEEIEKFNGFFVDKEEEYVIRLKELQDRKGRANLVREVYQLKKEIVDFHGEMVLLENYSALNYTGLVKILKKYEKRTGSLVRLPYIQKVLQEPFYNYDVLNKLVKECEIMLDHLFLTKLPSSYQTETFDEAEALEEQSSATRKDDLLTGPKELAEIEYIESLYMKSTLSALRTLKEVRKGSSTVSVFSLPPLQSSGVEETWNKIPVLEQVAK
;
A
#
# COMPACT_ATOMS: atom_id res chain seq x y z
N MET A 1 5.25 19.48 -12.56
CA MET A 1 5.68 18.14 -12.10
C MET A 1 5.23 17.04 -13.07
N LYS A 2 6.08 16.04 -13.32
CA LYS A 2 5.79 14.87 -14.18
C LYS A 2 5.19 13.73 -13.35
N PHE A 3 4.02 13.96 -12.74
CA PHE A 3 3.35 12.97 -11.87
C PHE A 3 3.27 11.57 -12.48
N GLY A 4 2.86 11.44 -13.75
CA GLY A 4 2.76 10.13 -14.40
C GLY A 4 4.09 9.36 -14.52
N LYS A 5 5.23 10.05 -14.63
CA LYS A 5 6.55 9.37 -14.61
C LYS A 5 6.92 8.91 -13.20
N SER A 6 6.69 9.78 -12.22
CA SER A 6 6.92 9.46 -10.81
C SER A 6 6.08 8.28 -10.35
N LEU A 7 4.79 8.26 -10.72
CA LEU A 7 3.87 7.17 -10.41
C LEU A 7 4.35 5.87 -11.05
N SER A 8 4.69 5.89 -12.34
CA SER A 8 5.20 4.72 -13.04
C SER A 8 6.44 4.15 -12.34
N THR A 9 7.48 4.95 -12.13
CA THR A 9 8.72 4.51 -11.46
C THR A 9 8.45 3.92 -10.09
N GLN A 10 7.60 4.57 -9.29
CA GLN A 10 7.25 4.06 -7.96
C GLN A 10 6.58 2.69 -8.03
N ILE A 11 5.61 2.50 -8.93
CA ILE A 11 4.96 1.21 -9.12
C ILE A 11 5.99 0.14 -9.52
N GLU A 12 6.95 0.49 -10.37
CA GLU A 12 8.00 -0.45 -10.78
C GLU A 12 8.89 -0.89 -9.62
N GLU A 13 9.21 0.03 -8.72
CA GLU A 13 10.11 -0.18 -7.58
C GLU A 13 9.46 -0.90 -6.41
N THR A 14 8.17 -0.65 -6.14
CA THR A 14 7.51 -1.16 -4.93
C THR A 14 6.52 -2.29 -5.20
N LEU A 15 5.84 -2.26 -6.35
CA LEU A 15 4.64 -3.06 -6.61
C LEU A 15 4.55 -3.52 -8.08
N PRO A 16 5.54 -4.29 -8.58
CA PRO A 16 5.58 -4.68 -9.98
C PRO A 16 4.40 -5.56 -10.40
N GLU A 17 3.84 -6.34 -9.48
CA GLU A 17 2.71 -7.25 -9.75
C GLU A 17 1.37 -6.53 -9.91
N TRP A 18 1.22 -5.32 -9.35
CA TRP A 18 -0.04 -4.56 -9.38
C TRP A 18 -0.04 -3.49 -10.48
N ARG A 19 0.96 -3.48 -11.37
CA ARG A 19 1.20 -2.43 -12.37
C ARG A 19 -0.02 -2.12 -13.23
N ASP A 20 -0.70 -3.14 -13.71
CA ASP A 20 -1.90 -3.04 -14.55
C ASP A 20 -3.14 -2.58 -13.79
N LYS A 21 -3.13 -2.71 -12.45
CA LYS A 21 -4.24 -2.31 -11.57
C LYS A 21 -4.22 -0.84 -11.21
N PHE A 22 -3.12 -0.13 -11.44
CA PHE A 22 -3.03 1.31 -11.19
C PHE A 22 -3.71 2.15 -12.28
N LEU A 23 -3.95 3.42 -11.96
CA LEU A 23 -4.52 4.40 -12.87
C LEU A 23 -3.72 4.50 -14.18
N SER A 24 -4.40 4.27 -15.30
CA SER A 24 -3.91 4.43 -16.67
C SER A 24 -3.80 5.91 -17.04
N TYR A 25 -3.01 6.67 -16.26
CA TYR A 25 -2.92 8.13 -16.34
C TYR A 25 -2.50 8.63 -17.73
N LYS A 26 -1.73 7.81 -18.47
CA LYS A 26 -1.30 8.11 -19.84
C LYS A 26 -2.47 8.10 -20.81
N ASP A 27 -3.38 7.13 -20.70
CA ASP A 27 -4.49 6.97 -21.64
C ASP A 27 -5.62 7.97 -21.37
N LEU A 28 -5.93 8.22 -20.09
CA LEU A 28 -6.80 9.33 -19.71
C LEU A 28 -6.27 10.68 -20.21
N LYS A 29 -4.96 10.89 -20.14
CA LYS A 29 -4.33 12.11 -20.68
C LYS A 29 -4.42 12.19 -22.20
N LYS A 30 -4.38 11.06 -22.92
CA LYS A 30 -4.58 11.05 -24.38
C LYS A 30 -6.02 11.44 -24.73
N LYS A 31 -7.02 10.82 -24.10
CA LYS A 31 -8.45 11.17 -24.27
C LYS A 31 -8.69 12.65 -23.97
N LEU A 32 -8.11 13.16 -22.88
CA LEU A 32 -8.21 14.58 -22.54
C LEU A 32 -7.58 15.54 -23.56
N ASN A 33 -6.57 15.10 -24.32
CA ASN A 33 -6.00 15.94 -25.38
C ASN A 33 -6.89 15.97 -26.63
N LEU A 34 -7.76 14.98 -26.84
CA LEU A 34 -8.72 14.99 -27.96
C LEU A 34 -9.81 16.03 -27.73
N ILE A 35 -10.23 16.24 -26.47
CA ILE A 35 -11.15 17.32 -26.06
C ILE A 35 -10.59 18.71 -26.41
N ASP A 36 -9.26 18.90 -26.45
CA ASP A 36 -8.60 20.17 -26.82
C ASP A 36 -8.51 20.40 -28.34
N GLY A 37 -8.80 19.37 -29.16
CA GLY A 37 -8.75 19.43 -30.62
C GLY A 37 -10.02 20.01 -31.27
N GLY A 38 -11.14 20.04 -30.53
CA GLY A 38 -12.36 20.73 -30.90
C GLY A 38 -12.27 22.22 -30.54
N GLU A 39 -12.40 23.07 -31.54
CA GLU A 39 -12.40 24.54 -31.52
C GLU A 39 -12.37 25.24 -30.15
N ARG A 40 -11.24 25.88 -29.82
CA ARG A 40 -11.21 26.93 -28.80
C ARG A 40 -12.07 28.11 -29.25
N PRO A 41 -13.10 28.56 -28.50
CA PRO A 41 -13.53 29.94 -28.61
C PRO A 41 -12.52 30.81 -27.87
N SER A 42 -11.36 31.02 -28.51
CA SER A 42 -10.38 32.02 -28.08
C SER A 42 -10.89 33.39 -28.49
N LYS A 43 -11.83 33.95 -27.73
CA LYS A 43 -11.99 35.40 -27.56
C LYS A 43 -13.02 35.64 -26.47
N ARG A 44 -12.60 36.33 -25.41
CA ARG A 44 -13.49 37.15 -24.60
C ARG A 44 -14.32 38.00 -25.57
N ARG A 45 -15.56 37.58 -25.83
CA ARG A 45 -16.53 38.38 -26.56
C ARG A 45 -16.90 39.51 -25.62
N ARG A 46 -16.35 40.69 -25.92
CA ARG A 46 -16.72 41.98 -25.36
C ARG A 46 -18.26 42.04 -25.36
N VAL A 47 -18.80 42.33 -24.18
CA VAL A 47 -20.24 42.50 -23.94
C VAL A 47 -20.71 43.63 -24.84
N GLU A 48 -21.45 43.30 -25.89
CA GLU A 48 -22.45 44.19 -26.47
C GLU A 48 -23.75 43.40 -26.64
N ASP A 49 -24.77 44.08 -26.16
CA ASP A 49 -26.16 43.73 -25.92
C ASP A 49 -26.88 43.25 -27.19
N SER A 50 -27.72 42.20 -27.07
CA SER A 50 -29.03 42.05 -27.75
C SER A 50 -29.54 40.60 -27.75
N SER A 51 -30.64 40.42 -27.02
CA SER A 51 -31.83 39.59 -27.29
C SER A 51 -31.69 38.15 -27.82
N GLY A 52 -32.19 37.23 -27.00
CA GLY A 52 -33.09 36.14 -27.43
C GLY A 52 -32.44 34.94 -28.08
N GLY A 53 -32.10 33.94 -27.26
CA GLY A 53 -31.74 32.60 -27.74
C GLY A 53 -31.97 31.58 -26.62
N GLU A 54 -32.97 30.74 -26.83
CA GLU A 54 -33.41 29.68 -25.93
C GLU A 54 -32.31 28.65 -25.62
N ALA A 55 -32.50 27.98 -24.49
CA ALA A 55 -31.59 27.04 -23.85
C ALA A 55 -30.97 26.00 -24.81
N SER A 56 -29.66 26.11 -25.01
CA SER A 56 -28.81 24.95 -25.28
C SER A 56 -28.10 24.59 -23.97
N SER A 57 -28.80 23.84 -23.11
CA SER A 57 -28.19 23.25 -21.92
C SER A 57 -27.27 22.11 -22.37
N GLY A 58 -25.98 22.42 -22.50
CA GLY A 58 -24.85 21.54 -22.21
C GLY A 58 -24.98 20.07 -22.61
N ALA A 59 -25.10 19.77 -23.90
CA ALA A 59 -24.81 18.43 -24.39
C ALA A 59 -23.29 18.21 -24.27
N MET A 60 -22.89 17.28 -23.40
CA MET A 60 -21.50 16.85 -23.23
C MET A 60 -20.99 16.30 -24.58
N THR A 61 -19.80 16.70 -25.02
CA THR A 61 -19.29 16.25 -26.33
C THR A 61 -19.00 14.75 -26.31
N GLU A 62 -18.94 14.11 -27.48
CA GLU A 62 -18.60 12.68 -27.57
C GLU A 62 -17.24 12.39 -26.91
N GLU A 63 -16.26 13.30 -27.07
CA GLU A 63 -14.95 13.19 -26.46
C GLU A 63 -14.96 13.38 -24.94
N GLU A 64 -15.87 14.23 -24.43
CA GLU A 64 -16.08 14.40 -22.99
C GLU A 64 -16.72 13.14 -22.38
N ASN A 65 -17.72 12.56 -23.05
CA ASN A 65 -18.33 11.29 -22.63
C ASN A 65 -17.30 10.16 -22.61
N ASP A 66 -16.50 10.02 -23.67
CA ASP A 66 -15.39 9.08 -23.76
C ASP A 66 -14.40 9.17 -22.59
N PHE A 67 -14.06 10.39 -22.17
CA PHE A 67 -13.17 10.61 -21.03
C PHE A 67 -13.83 10.17 -19.72
N ILE A 68 -15.11 10.48 -19.54
CA ILE A 68 -15.86 10.10 -18.34
C ILE A 68 -16.03 8.59 -18.26
N THR A 69 -16.41 7.93 -19.35
CA THR A 69 -16.52 6.46 -19.41
C THR A 69 -15.20 5.80 -19.03
N LEU A 70 -14.08 6.23 -19.62
CA LEU A 70 -12.76 5.69 -19.27
C LEU A 70 -12.39 5.96 -17.79
N LEU A 71 -12.83 7.08 -17.22
CA LEU A 71 -12.60 7.39 -15.82
C LEU A 71 -13.41 6.46 -14.89
N GLU A 72 -14.64 6.13 -15.26
CA GLU A 72 -15.50 5.20 -14.52
C GLU A 72 -14.97 3.77 -14.60
N GLU A 73 -14.54 3.32 -15.77
CA GLU A 73 -13.87 2.02 -15.96
C GLU A 73 -12.62 1.89 -15.07
N GLU A 74 -11.84 2.96 -14.94
CA GLU A 74 -10.67 2.97 -14.06
C GLU A 74 -11.05 2.89 -12.57
N ILE A 75 -12.15 3.53 -12.15
CA ILE A 75 -12.65 3.43 -10.78
C ILE A 75 -13.17 2.01 -10.50
N GLU A 76 -13.93 1.42 -11.42
CA GLU A 76 -14.43 0.05 -11.30
C GLU A 76 -13.27 -0.95 -11.20
N LYS A 77 -12.23 -0.76 -12.02
CA LYS A 77 -10.98 -1.54 -11.92
C LYS A 77 -10.35 -1.45 -10.53
N PHE A 78 -10.29 -0.24 -9.94
CA PHE A 78 -9.72 -0.08 -8.60
C PHE A 78 -10.57 -0.79 -7.54
N ASN A 79 -11.88 -0.65 -7.62
CA ASN A 79 -12.82 -1.30 -6.71
C ASN A 79 -12.71 -2.81 -6.79
N GLY A 80 -12.74 -3.39 -7.99
CA GLY A 80 -12.62 -4.84 -8.18
C GLY A 80 -11.32 -5.36 -7.58
N PHE A 81 -10.18 -4.78 -7.96
CA PHE A 81 -8.89 -5.19 -7.42
C PHE A 81 -8.80 -5.04 -5.89
N PHE A 82 -9.33 -3.94 -5.34
CA PHE A 82 -9.26 -3.68 -3.91
C PHE A 82 -10.11 -4.66 -3.10
N VAL A 83 -11.34 -4.92 -3.54
CA VAL A 83 -12.25 -5.87 -2.88
C VAL A 83 -11.68 -7.29 -2.96
N ASP A 84 -11.19 -7.71 -4.12
CA ASP A 84 -10.55 -9.03 -4.28
C ASP A 84 -9.39 -9.22 -3.29
N LYS A 85 -8.55 -8.18 -3.12
CA LYS A 85 -7.44 -8.21 -2.16
C LYS A 85 -7.89 -8.18 -0.71
N GLU A 86 -8.91 -7.38 -0.39
CA GLU A 86 -9.45 -7.32 0.95
C GLU A 86 -10.04 -8.67 1.37
N GLU A 87 -10.76 -9.36 0.48
CA GLU A 87 -11.28 -10.71 0.72
C GLU A 87 -10.16 -11.72 0.97
N GLU A 88 -9.11 -11.70 0.14
CA GLU A 88 -7.90 -12.52 0.32
C GLU A 88 -7.29 -12.28 1.71
N TYR A 89 -7.21 -11.02 2.14
CA TYR A 89 -6.63 -10.65 3.42
C TYR A 89 -7.49 -11.08 4.61
N VAL A 90 -8.81 -11.00 4.51
CA VAL A 90 -9.72 -11.53 5.55
C VAL A 90 -9.49 -13.02 5.77
N ILE A 91 -9.37 -13.79 4.69
CA ILE A 91 -9.11 -15.24 4.76
C ILE A 91 -7.74 -15.51 5.38
N ARG A 92 -6.70 -14.83 4.89
CA ARG A 92 -5.32 -15.02 5.36
C ARG A 92 -5.13 -14.65 6.83
N LEU A 93 -5.80 -13.60 7.32
CA LEU A 93 -5.75 -13.24 8.73
C LEU A 93 -6.32 -14.37 9.61
N LYS A 94 -7.46 -14.95 9.20
CA LYS A 94 -8.08 -16.06 9.93
C LYS A 94 -7.16 -17.28 9.98
N GLU A 95 -6.51 -17.61 8.87
CA GLU A 95 -5.54 -18.71 8.82
C GLU A 95 -4.32 -18.48 9.74
N LEU A 96 -3.81 -17.25 9.78
CA LEU A 96 -2.72 -16.87 10.68
C LEU A 96 -3.14 -16.92 12.16
N GLN A 97 -4.37 -16.52 12.50
CA GLN A 97 -4.94 -16.64 13.84
C GLN A 97 -5.07 -18.10 14.27
N ASP A 98 -5.60 -18.97 13.40
CA ASP A 98 -5.74 -20.40 13.68
C ASP A 98 -4.38 -21.08 13.88
N ARG A 99 -3.38 -20.72 13.08
CA ARG A 99 -2.00 -21.22 13.23
C ARG A 99 -1.36 -20.73 14.52
N LYS A 100 -1.59 -19.46 14.90
CA LYS A 100 -1.12 -18.92 16.18
C LYS A 100 -1.63 -19.73 17.37
N GLY A 101 -2.88 -20.20 17.34
CA GLY A 101 -3.46 -21.03 18.40
C GLY A 101 -2.88 -22.44 18.49
N ARG A 102 -2.21 -22.92 17.43
CA ARG A 102 -1.62 -24.28 17.36
C ARG A 102 -0.10 -24.31 17.52
N ALA A 103 0.57 -23.18 17.33
CA ALA A 103 2.03 -23.09 17.33
C ALA A 103 2.59 -23.33 18.73
N ASN A 104 3.37 -24.39 18.88
CA ASN A 104 3.94 -24.82 20.18
C ASN A 104 5.46 -24.89 20.15
N LEU A 105 6.09 -24.79 18.97
CA LEU A 105 7.55 -24.82 18.81
C LEU A 105 8.11 -23.42 18.54
N VAL A 106 9.34 -23.16 19.01
CA VAL A 106 10.04 -21.86 18.82
C VAL A 106 10.13 -21.51 17.33
N ARG A 107 10.48 -22.50 16.51
CA ARG A 107 10.60 -22.37 15.05
C ARG A 107 9.28 -21.95 14.40
N GLU A 108 8.16 -22.56 14.82
CA GLU A 108 6.83 -22.23 14.31
C GLU A 108 6.43 -20.81 14.68
N VAL A 109 6.71 -20.39 15.92
CA VAL A 109 6.45 -19.02 16.39
C VAL A 109 7.28 -18.01 15.60
N TYR A 110 8.55 -18.32 15.32
CA TYR A 110 9.40 -17.45 14.51
C TYR A 110 8.90 -17.32 13.07
N GLN A 111 8.57 -18.44 12.43
CA GLN A 111 8.05 -18.46 11.08
C GLN A 111 6.72 -17.69 10.99
N LEU A 112 5.85 -17.86 11.99
CA LEU A 112 4.60 -17.12 12.11
C LEU A 112 4.84 -15.61 12.26
N LYS A 113 5.81 -15.18 13.07
CA LYS A 113 6.18 -13.75 13.19
C LYS A 113 6.56 -13.15 11.84
N LYS A 114 7.43 -13.84 11.09
CA LYS A 114 7.86 -13.40 9.77
C LYS A 114 6.68 -13.27 8.81
N GLU A 115 5.80 -14.27 8.77
CA GLU A 115 4.62 -14.25 7.91
C GLU A 115 3.63 -13.14 8.26
N ILE A 116 3.44 -12.84 9.55
CA ILE A 116 2.57 -11.74 9.97
C ILE A 116 3.20 -10.39 9.62
N VAL A 117 4.53 -10.24 9.74
CA VAL A 117 5.26 -9.04 9.30
C VAL A 117 5.10 -8.82 7.79
N ASP A 118 5.25 -9.88 7.00
CA ASP A 118 5.03 -9.84 5.55
C ASP A 118 3.60 -9.45 5.21
N PHE A 119 2.63 -10.12 5.84
CA PHE A 119 1.21 -9.86 5.62
C PHE A 119 0.81 -8.42 6.01
N HIS A 120 1.34 -7.90 7.11
CA HIS A 120 1.17 -6.49 7.47
C HIS A 120 1.74 -5.56 6.39
N GLY A 121 2.95 -5.84 5.88
CA GLY A 121 3.54 -5.07 4.79
C GLY A 121 2.68 -5.06 3.52
N GLU A 122 2.11 -6.21 3.15
CA GLU A 122 1.18 -6.34 2.03
C GLU A 122 -0.07 -5.46 2.19
N MET A 123 -0.63 -5.37 3.41
CA MET A 123 -1.77 -4.50 3.69
C MET A 123 -1.42 -3.01 3.59
N VAL A 124 -0.26 -2.59 4.13
CA VAL A 124 0.19 -1.19 4.00
C VAL A 124 0.45 -0.82 2.54
N LEU A 125 0.93 -1.76 1.73
CA LEU A 125 1.07 -1.55 0.30
C LEU A 125 -0.29 -1.35 -0.40
N LEU A 126 -1.35 -2.03 0.05
CA LEU A 126 -2.71 -1.84 -0.46
C LEU A 126 -3.29 -0.47 -0.06
N GLU A 127 -2.99 0.03 1.14
CA GLU A 127 -3.31 1.42 1.52
C GLU A 127 -2.60 2.43 0.60
N ASN A 128 -1.32 2.18 0.30
CA ASN A 128 -0.55 3.01 -0.62
C ASN A 128 -1.13 2.96 -2.04
N TYR A 129 -1.60 1.79 -2.50
CA TYR A 129 -2.31 1.65 -3.77
C TYR A 129 -3.54 2.58 -3.82
N SER A 130 -4.38 2.56 -2.79
CA SER A 130 -5.54 3.46 -2.67
C SER A 130 -5.13 4.93 -2.77
N ALA A 131 -4.14 5.33 -1.97
CA ALA A 131 -3.67 6.71 -1.91
C ALA A 131 -3.11 7.23 -3.25
N LEU A 132 -2.34 6.41 -3.97
CA LEU A 132 -1.76 6.78 -5.26
C LEU A 132 -2.83 6.91 -6.35
N ASN A 133 -3.78 5.98 -6.41
CA ASN A 133 -4.88 6.03 -7.37
C ASN A 133 -5.79 7.23 -7.12
N TYR A 134 -6.17 7.47 -5.87
CA TYR A 134 -6.92 8.68 -5.49
C TYR A 134 -6.17 9.96 -5.89
N THR A 135 -4.87 10.04 -5.62
CA THR A 135 -4.04 11.19 -6.02
C THR A 135 -4.04 11.37 -7.54
N GLY A 136 -3.97 10.26 -8.29
CA GLY A 136 -4.06 10.25 -9.73
C GLY A 136 -5.39 10.79 -10.25
N LEU A 137 -6.51 10.33 -9.66
CA LEU A 137 -7.86 10.79 -9.96
C LEU A 137 -8.00 12.30 -9.72
N VAL A 138 -7.58 12.79 -8.56
CA VAL A 138 -7.60 14.24 -8.26
C VAL A 138 -6.80 15.03 -9.29
N LYS A 139 -5.62 14.55 -9.69
CA LYS A 139 -4.75 15.25 -10.65
C LYS A 139 -5.31 15.24 -12.06
N ILE A 140 -5.91 14.13 -12.52
CA ILE A 140 -6.50 14.06 -13.86
C ILE A 140 -7.81 14.85 -13.93
N LEU A 141 -8.66 14.79 -12.90
CA LEU A 141 -9.87 15.62 -12.79
C LEU A 141 -9.53 17.10 -12.74
N LYS A 142 -8.53 17.53 -11.96
CA LYS A 142 -8.05 18.92 -11.96
C LYS A 142 -7.53 19.34 -13.34
N LYS A 143 -7.01 18.41 -14.14
CA LYS A 143 -6.59 18.70 -15.51
C LYS A 143 -7.81 18.82 -16.43
N TYR A 144 -8.82 17.98 -16.26
CA TYR A 144 -10.10 18.06 -16.97
C TYR A 144 -10.77 19.42 -16.75
N GLU A 145 -10.99 19.84 -15.50
CA GLU A 145 -11.62 21.14 -15.19
C GLU A 145 -10.88 22.32 -15.82
N LYS A 146 -9.54 22.28 -15.81
CA LYS A 146 -8.70 23.32 -16.43
C LYS A 146 -8.84 23.40 -17.94
N ARG A 147 -9.25 22.31 -18.60
CA ARG A 147 -9.38 22.22 -20.06
C ARG A 147 -10.79 22.59 -20.50
N THR A 148 -11.81 22.02 -19.86
CA THR A 148 -13.21 22.18 -20.25
C THR A 148 -13.88 23.38 -19.58
N GLY A 149 -13.33 23.90 -18.47
CA GLY A 149 -13.99 24.90 -17.64
C GLY A 149 -15.15 24.33 -16.81
N SER A 150 -15.45 23.04 -16.95
CA SER A 150 -16.51 22.35 -16.21
C SER A 150 -16.10 22.13 -14.75
N LEU A 151 -17.03 22.34 -13.82
CA LEU A 151 -16.83 22.23 -12.37
C LEU A 151 -17.22 20.83 -11.83
N VAL A 152 -16.81 19.78 -12.55
CA VAL A 152 -17.16 18.39 -12.23
C VAL A 152 -16.28 17.74 -11.16
N ARG A 153 -15.12 18.32 -10.79
CA ARG A 153 -14.21 17.64 -9.85
C ARG A 153 -14.84 17.45 -8.49
N LEU A 154 -15.53 18.46 -7.97
CA LEU A 154 -16.12 18.38 -6.64
C LEU A 154 -17.11 17.22 -6.50
N PRO A 155 -18.16 17.11 -7.34
CA PRO A 155 -19.10 15.99 -7.25
C PRO A 155 -18.42 14.65 -7.52
N TYR A 156 -17.45 14.58 -8.44
CA TYR A 156 -16.71 13.34 -8.71
C TYR A 156 -15.88 12.88 -7.51
N ILE A 157 -15.18 13.80 -6.85
CA ILE A 157 -14.40 13.44 -5.66
C ILE A 157 -15.33 12.99 -4.53
N GLN A 158 -16.47 13.64 -4.33
CA GLN A 158 -17.46 13.18 -3.33
C GLN A 158 -17.93 11.75 -3.59
N LYS A 159 -18.18 11.39 -4.86
CA LYS A 159 -18.48 10.01 -5.26
C LYS A 159 -17.30 9.07 -4.91
N VAL A 160 -16.10 9.42 -5.35
CA VAL A 160 -14.87 8.63 -5.13
C VAL A 160 -14.59 8.36 -3.64
N LEU A 161 -14.89 9.31 -2.75
CA LEU A 161 -14.70 9.13 -1.31
C LEU A 161 -15.60 8.03 -0.70
N GLN A 162 -16.64 7.59 -1.41
CA GLN A 162 -17.54 6.51 -1.00
C GLN A 162 -17.23 5.18 -1.71
N GLU A 163 -16.27 5.17 -2.63
CA GLU A 163 -15.92 3.97 -3.39
C GLU A 163 -15.10 2.99 -2.52
N PRO A 164 -15.30 1.67 -2.68
CA PRO A 164 -14.59 0.64 -1.92
C PRO A 164 -13.08 0.80 -1.88
N PHE A 165 -12.45 1.17 -3.00
CA PHE A 165 -10.99 1.33 -3.05
C PHE A 165 -10.49 2.48 -2.15
N TYR A 166 -11.35 3.42 -1.77
CA TYR A 166 -11.01 4.55 -0.90
C TYR A 166 -11.52 4.34 0.53
N ASN A 167 -12.69 3.72 0.71
CA ASN A 167 -13.25 3.44 2.03
C ASN A 167 -12.84 2.05 2.52
N TYR A 168 -11.61 1.96 3.04
CA TYR A 168 -10.97 0.71 3.44
C TYR A 168 -11.04 0.44 4.96
N ASP A 169 -12.21 0.66 5.56
CA ASP A 169 -12.42 0.43 7.00
C ASP A 169 -12.16 -1.02 7.44
N VAL A 170 -12.40 -1.99 6.56
CA VAL A 170 -12.10 -3.40 6.84
C VAL A 170 -10.59 -3.62 6.83
N LEU A 171 -9.86 -3.19 5.80
CA LEU A 171 -8.40 -3.20 5.80
C LEU A 171 -7.79 -2.58 7.06
N ASN A 172 -8.27 -1.41 7.50
CA ASN A 172 -7.80 -0.74 8.72
C ASN A 172 -7.99 -1.61 9.99
N LYS A 173 -9.06 -2.42 10.05
CA LYS A 173 -9.27 -3.37 11.15
C LYS A 173 -8.29 -4.53 11.06
N LEU A 174 -8.07 -5.08 9.86
CA LEU A 174 -7.13 -6.18 9.64
C LEU A 174 -5.70 -5.79 10.01
N VAL A 175 -5.27 -4.58 9.65
CA VAL A 175 -3.96 -4.02 10.04
C VAL A 175 -3.81 -3.99 11.56
N LYS A 176 -4.80 -3.43 12.28
CA LYS A 176 -4.80 -3.37 13.74
C LYS A 176 -4.78 -4.75 14.39
N GLU A 177 -5.53 -5.71 13.84
CA GLU A 177 -5.50 -7.09 14.34
C GLU A 177 -4.12 -7.73 14.15
N CYS A 178 -3.44 -7.46 13.04
CA CYS A 178 -2.06 -7.90 12.82
C CYS A 178 -1.07 -7.25 13.79
N GLU A 179 -1.19 -5.95 14.03
CA GLU A 179 -0.36 -5.23 15.02
C GLU A 179 -0.51 -5.86 16.41
N ILE A 180 -1.75 -6.09 16.86
CA ILE A 180 -2.04 -6.78 18.13
C ILE A 180 -1.43 -8.18 18.14
N MET A 181 -1.56 -8.93 17.04
CA MET A 181 -0.99 -10.26 16.92
C MET A 181 0.53 -10.26 17.08
N LEU A 182 1.23 -9.32 16.42
CA LEU A 182 2.67 -9.14 16.51
C LEU A 182 3.09 -8.76 17.92
N ASP A 183 2.42 -7.78 18.53
CA ASP A 183 2.72 -7.33 19.90
C ASP A 183 2.66 -8.49 20.89
N HIS A 184 1.61 -9.33 20.82
CA HIS A 184 1.52 -10.53 21.65
C HIS A 184 2.66 -11.52 21.41
N LEU A 185 3.07 -11.73 20.15
CA LEU A 185 4.15 -12.65 19.81
C LEU A 185 5.53 -12.12 20.23
N PHE A 186 5.74 -10.80 20.23
CA PHE A 186 6.97 -10.16 20.70
C PHE A 186 7.02 -10.03 22.23
N LEU A 187 5.89 -9.80 22.89
CA LEU A 187 5.79 -9.71 24.36
C LEU A 187 5.86 -11.07 25.06
N THR A 188 5.45 -12.15 24.38
CA THR A 188 5.67 -13.51 24.84
C THR A 188 7.17 -13.81 24.74
N LYS A 189 7.95 -13.30 25.70
CA LYS A 189 9.33 -13.76 25.94
C LYS A 189 9.24 -15.25 26.14
N LEU A 190 9.75 -16.00 25.18
CA LEU A 190 9.78 -17.45 25.10
C LEU A 190 9.87 -18.08 26.52
N PRO A 191 8.76 -18.52 27.17
CA PRO A 191 8.86 -19.31 28.39
C PRO A 191 9.79 -20.49 28.15
N SER A 192 10.59 -20.86 29.15
CA SER A 192 11.50 -22.02 29.13
C SER A 192 10.83 -23.38 28.84
N SER A 193 9.54 -23.39 28.47
CA SER A 193 8.73 -24.55 28.13
C SER A 193 8.63 -24.85 26.64
N TYR A 194 9.17 -24.01 25.75
CA TYR A 194 9.23 -24.39 24.33
C TYR A 194 10.24 -25.52 24.16
N GLN A 195 9.79 -26.62 23.57
CA GLN A 195 10.64 -27.76 23.30
C GLN A 195 11.64 -27.36 22.22
N THR A 196 12.93 -27.37 22.58
CA THR A 196 14.04 -27.38 21.61
C THR A 196 14.15 -28.82 21.10
N GLU A 197 13.97 -29.03 19.80
CA GLU A 197 14.17 -30.35 19.21
C GLU A 197 15.62 -30.79 19.40
N THR A 198 15.86 -31.80 20.24
CA THR A 198 17.06 -32.63 20.17
C THR A 198 16.82 -33.65 19.07
N PHE A 199 17.59 -33.58 17.98
CA PHE A 199 17.59 -34.60 16.95
C PHE A 199 18.18 -35.90 17.51
N ASP A 200 17.35 -36.92 17.69
CA ASP A 200 17.78 -38.30 17.91
C ASP A 200 18.15 -38.92 16.55
N GLU A 201 19.44 -39.15 16.32
CA GLU A 201 19.92 -39.99 15.23
C GLU A 201 20.68 -41.19 15.83
N ALA A 202 20.18 -42.38 15.52
CA ALA A 202 20.59 -43.64 16.13
C ALA A 202 21.79 -44.30 15.43
N GLU A 203 22.59 -44.98 16.26
CA GLU A 203 23.49 -46.13 16.02
C GLU A 203 24.94 -45.98 15.49
N ALA A 204 25.84 -46.48 16.37
CA ALA A 204 27.02 -47.32 16.13
C ALA A 204 28.38 -46.66 15.82
N LEU A 205 29.24 -46.53 16.84
CA LEU A 205 30.36 -47.47 17.15
C LEU A 205 31.26 -46.90 18.28
N GLU A 206 31.58 -47.76 19.25
CA GLU A 206 32.53 -47.50 20.34
C GLU A 206 33.98 -47.38 19.84
N GLU A 207 34.77 -46.43 20.36
CA GLU A 207 36.02 -46.72 21.08
C GLU A 207 36.68 -45.46 21.67
N GLN A 208 37.37 -45.67 22.79
CA GLN A 208 37.86 -44.69 23.75
C GLN A 208 39.07 -43.86 23.28
N SER A 209 39.16 -42.57 23.60
CA SER A 209 40.31 -42.02 24.36
C SER A 209 40.14 -40.55 24.77
N SER A 210 40.81 -40.25 25.88
CA SER A 210 40.94 -39.07 26.73
C SER A 210 41.08 -37.65 26.14
N ALA A 211 40.58 -36.69 26.93
CA ALA A 211 41.00 -35.29 27.08
C ALA A 211 40.73 -34.39 25.86
N THR A 212 39.85 -33.39 25.91
CA THR A 212 39.98 -32.17 26.72
C THR A 212 38.65 -31.41 26.62
N ARG A 213 38.06 -30.95 27.72
CA ARG A 213 36.80 -30.18 27.74
C ARG A 213 36.97 -28.86 26.98
N LYS A 214 36.37 -28.74 25.80
CA LYS A 214 36.00 -27.47 25.15
C LYS A 214 34.73 -27.71 24.34
N ASP A 215 33.88 -26.70 24.29
CA ASP A 215 32.60 -26.63 23.57
C ASP A 215 31.49 -27.55 24.08
N ASP A 216 30.62 -27.04 24.95
CA ASP A 216 29.17 -27.22 24.75
C ASP A 216 28.33 -26.21 25.57
N LEU A 217 28.66 -24.94 25.41
CA LEU A 217 27.84 -23.84 25.90
C LEU A 217 27.85 -22.83 24.75
N LEU A 218 26.65 -22.45 24.28
CA LEU A 218 26.35 -21.39 23.31
C LEU A 218 25.69 -21.85 21.98
N THR A 219 24.68 -22.72 22.03
CA THR A 219 23.62 -22.76 21.00
C THR A 219 22.44 -21.87 21.39
N GLY A 220 22.74 -20.66 21.89
CA GLY A 220 21.77 -19.68 22.37
C GLY A 220 21.88 -18.29 21.70
N PRO A 221 23.07 -17.82 21.25
CA PRO A 221 23.17 -16.48 20.67
C PRO A 221 22.80 -16.38 19.18
N LYS A 222 22.93 -17.46 18.39
CA LYS A 222 22.72 -17.41 16.93
C LYS A 222 21.24 -17.36 16.55
N GLU A 223 20.39 -18.15 17.20
CA GLU A 223 18.95 -18.14 16.95
C GLU A 223 18.31 -16.82 17.41
N LEU A 224 18.81 -16.21 18.51
CA LEU A 224 18.36 -14.89 18.96
C LEU A 224 18.79 -13.75 18.03
N ALA A 225 19.98 -13.83 17.44
CA ALA A 225 20.44 -12.86 16.44
C ALA A 225 19.70 -13.01 15.09
N GLU A 226 19.27 -14.23 14.73
CA GLU A 226 18.40 -14.48 13.57
C GLU A 226 16.94 -14.04 13.81
N ILE A 227 16.50 -14.02 15.07
CA ILE A 227 15.22 -13.44 15.49
C ILE A 227 15.20 -11.91 15.34
N GLU A 228 16.36 -11.26 15.32
CA GLU A 228 16.51 -9.79 15.37
C GLU A 228 16.47 -9.12 13.99
N TYR A 229 16.43 -9.88 12.89
CA TYR A 229 16.36 -9.32 11.54
C TYR A 229 15.24 -9.96 10.71
N ILE A 230 14.01 -9.50 10.92
CA ILE A 230 12.91 -9.75 9.97
C ILE A 230 13.01 -8.73 8.84
N GLU A 231 14.08 -8.80 8.05
CA GLU A 231 14.15 -8.02 6.81
C GLU A 231 13.42 -8.76 5.69
N SER A 232 12.13 -8.47 5.62
CA SER A 232 11.26 -9.07 4.62
C SER A 232 11.15 -8.19 3.37
N LEU A 233 10.87 -8.81 2.22
CA LEU A 233 10.71 -8.09 0.95
C LEU A 233 9.64 -6.99 1.08
N TYR A 234 8.53 -7.33 1.73
CA TYR A 234 7.42 -6.40 1.93
C TYR A 234 7.76 -5.26 2.87
N MET A 235 8.63 -5.46 3.88
CA MET A 235 9.10 -4.36 4.73
C MET A 235 9.88 -3.31 3.93
N LYS A 236 10.79 -3.72 3.04
CA LYS A 236 11.52 -2.79 2.16
C LYS A 236 10.59 -2.03 1.24
N SER A 237 9.67 -2.74 0.58
CA SER A 237 8.69 -2.14 -0.33
C SER A 237 7.77 -1.18 0.40
N THR A 238 7.34 -1.52 1.62
CA THR A 238 6.50 -0.69 2.48
C THR A 238 7.20 0.60 2.88
N LEU A 239 8.45 0.52 3.36
CA LEU A 239 9.23 1.70 3.71
C LEU A 239 9.46 2.61 2.51
N SER A 240 9.73 2.04 1.33
CA SER A 240 9.86 2.81 0.09
C SER A 240 8.55 3.52 -0.26
N ALA A 241 7.42 2.80 -0.23
CA ALA A 241 6.09 3.35 -0.50
C ALA A 241 5.72 4.50 0.46
N LEU A 242 5.96 4.32 1.77
CA LEU A 242 5.72 5.34 2.78
C LEU A 242 6.57 6.61 2.55
N ARG A 243 7.84 6.47 2.19
CA ARG A 243 8.69 7.62 1.81
C ARG A 243 8.09 8.36 0.62
N THR A 244 7.61 7.64 -0.39
CA THR A 244 7.00 8.29 -1.55
C THR A 244 5.70 9.00 -1.21
N LEU A 245 4.85 8.44 -0.36
CA LEU A 245 3.63 9.13 0.11
C LEU A 245 3.97 10.42 0.87
N LYS A 246 5.02 10.40 1.70
CA LYS A 246 5.53 11.62 2.35
C LYS A 246 5.94 12.68 1.31
N GLU A 247 6.62 12.30 0.23
CA GLU A 247 7.02 13.24 -0.83
C GLU A 247 5.83 13.77 -1.65
N VAL A 248 4.87 12.90 -2.03
CA VAL A 248 3.64 13.31 -2.73
C VAL A 248 2.86 14.33 -1.90
N ARG A 249 2.86 14.16 -0.57
CA ARG A 249 2.19 15.03 0.39
C ARG A 249 2.88 16.37 0.60
N LYS A 250 4.22 16.39 0.70
CA LYS A 250 5.03 17.62 0.79
C LYS A 250 4.79 18.56 -0.39
N GLY A 251 4.46 18.03 -1.56
CA GLY A 251 4.15 18.83 -2.76
C GLY A 251 2.80 19.55 -2.75
N SER A 252 1.93 19.32 -1.76
CA SER A 252 0.62 19.99 -1.63
C SER A 252 0.64 21.00 -0.49
N SER A 253 0.79 22.28 -0.81
CA SER A 253 1.00 23.37 0.17
C SER A 253 -0.24 23.73 1.01
N THR A 254 -1.38 23.04 0.85
CA THR A 254 -2.58 23.26 1.66
C THR A 254 -3.26 21.93 2.00
N VAL A 255 -3.58 21.71 3.28
CA VAL A 255 -4.46 20.63 3.74
C VAL A 255 -5.89 21.05 3.42
N SER A 256 -6.39 20.59 2.27
CA SER A 256 -7.79 20.69 1.86
C SER A 256 -8.53 19.38 2.18
N VAL A 257 -9.86 19.41 2.28
CA VAL A 257 -10.75 18.24 2.37
C VAL A 257 -10.48 17.20 1.25
N PHE A 258 -9.88 17.62 0.13
CA PHE A 258 -9.52 16.75 -1.00
C PHE A 258 -8.09 16.19 -0.94
N SER A 259 -7.33 16.53 0.10
CA SER A 259 -5.98 16.00 0.29
C SER A 259 -6.07 14.55 0.74
N LEU A 260 -4.99 13.79 0.53
CA LEU A 260 -4.89 12.46 1.13
C LEU A 260 -5.20 12.52 2.63
N PRO A 261 -5.89 11.54 3.22
CA PRO A 261 -6.09 11.45 4.66
C PRO A 261 -4.73 11.35 5.37
N PRO A 262 -4.58 11.87 6.61
CA PRO A 262 -3.35 11.71 7.39
C PRO A 262 -2.96 10.24 7.39
N LEU A 263 -1.69 9.93 7.08
CA LEU A 263 -1.19 8.59 7.34
C LEU A 263 -1.38 8.37 8.84
N GLN A 264 -2.17 7.36 9.23
CA GLN A 264 -2.26 6.92 10.63
C GLN A 264 -0.96 6.19 11.01
N SER A 265 0.18 6.83 10.77
CA SER A 265 1.52 6.25 10.98
C SER A 265 1.99 6.40 12.43
N SER A 266 1.16 6.88 13.34
CA SER A 266 1.56 7.12 14.73
C SER A 266 1.91 5.85 15.49
N GLY A 267 1.37 4.69 15.09
CA GLY A 267 1.81 3.38 15.59
C GLY A 267 2.96 2.80 14.76
N VAL A 268 2.80 2.83 13.43
CA VAL A 268 3.67 2.20 12.43
C VAL A 268 5.14 2.66 12.54
N GLU A 269 5.44 3.97 12.50
CA GLU A 269 6.84 4.41 12.63
C GLU A 269 7.46 4.05 13.98
N GLU A 270 6.68 3.99 15.06
CA GLU A 270 7.18 3.60 16.39
C GLU A 270 7.41 2.10 16.52
N THR A 271 6.56 1.24 15.94
CA THR A 271 6.75 -0.21 15.93
C THR A 271 7.93 -0.63 15.06
N TRP A 272 8.12 -0.01 13.89
CA TRP A 272 9.29 -0.30 13.03
C TRP A 272 10.59 0.35 13.53
N ASN A 273 10.55 1.50 14.21
CA ASN A 273 11.74 2.10 14.84
C ASN A 273 12.18 1.37 16.13
N LYS A 274 11.30 0.55 16.74
CA LYS A 274 11.66 -0.33 17.87
C LYS A 274 12.42 -1.57 17.43
N ILE A 275 12.52 -1.84 16.13
CA ILE A 275 13.40 -2.86 15.55
C ILE A 275 14.76 -2.17 15.32
N PRO A 276 15.85 -2.57 15.97
CA PRO A 276 17.14 -1.90 15.82
C PRO A 276 17.62 -2.00 14.37
N VAL A 277 17.61 -0.88 13.65
CA VAL A 277 18.25 -0.78 12.34
C VAL A 277 19.75 -0.65 12.60
N LEU A 278 20.47 -1.76 12.56
CA LEU A 278 21.93 -1.70 12.43
C LEU A 278 22.25 -1.30 11.00
N GLU A 279 22.60 -0.03 10.82
CA GLU A 279 23.40 0.43 9.67
C GLU A 279 24.64 -0.45 9.60
N GLN A 280 24.67 -1.38 8.63
CA GLN A 280 25.92 -2.00 8.23
C GLN A 280 26.80 -0.90 7.64
N VAL A 281 27.62 -0.29 8.49
CA VAL A 281 28.73 0.55 8.06
C VAL A 281 29.69 -0.36 7.31
N ALA A 282 29.68 -0.26 5.99
CA ALA A 282 30.70 -0.85 5.16
C ALA A 282 32.02 -0.08 5.39
N LYS A 283 32.86 -0.59 6.32
CA LYS A 283 34.32 -0.75 6.20
C LYS A 283 34.95 -1.23 7.50
#